data_AF-A0AAN8ZV59-F1
#
_entry.id   AF-A0AAN8ZV59-F1
#
_cell.length_a   1.000
_cell.length_b   1.000
_cell.length_c   1.000
_cell.angle_alpha   90.00
_cell.angle_beta   90.00
_cell.angle_gamma   90.00
#
_symmetry.space_group_name_H-M   'P 1'
#
loop_
_entity.id
_entity.type
_entity.pdbx_description
1 polymer ?
#
loop_
_entity_poly.entity_id
_entity_poly.type
_entity_poly.pdbx_seq_one_letter_code
_entity_poly.pdbx_strand_id
1 'polypeptide(L)'
;MKIRKNVIDLPTLFGIIALLLQCTFAQDVGDIIQGLQVIIDGQAHIIDNLAEHRRRTEIKIEEMQQKISALAYAGSKGRRKLRLKSRKLRQGKIRASALSGTVPPEAENQCPCLPQISDMIDLMALDECALGLHNCSEYAICTDRVIGFKCECLPGYSGDGFSCIEINECESGLHDCHPKAICSNTDGGYTCRCPEPFYKGDGRTCEGPFCESPGVQTRFLGCITTGRGRKKWEQAQEYCQEIGGKLLERFTPTLFEEFRAHFIDAEGQWVGIRGGKWESTGESVHPRLMEPNDNPRQCGFLRTVKTTFLEDPFQLEVANCNSHLRFICQILG
;
A
#
# COMPACT_ATOMS: atom_id res chain seq x y z
N MET A 1 27.59 26.37 -22.27
CA MET A 1 26.75 26.89 -23.37
C MET A 1 25.96 28.09 -22.86
N LYS A 2 26.13 29.26 -23.49
CA LYS A 2 25.29 30.44 -23.25
C LYS A 2 23.91 30.16 -23.83
N ILE A 3 22.90 29.96 -22.97
CA ILE A 3 21.51 30.03 -23.40
C ILE A 3 21.20 31.52 -23.55
N ARG A 4 21.01 31.99 -24.80
CA ARG A 4 20.46 33.32 -25.07
C ARG A 4 19.03 33.33 -24.53
N LYS A 5 18.84 34.00 -23.40
CA LYS A 5 17.52 34.42 -22.94
C LYS A 5 17.06 35.55 -23.85
N ASN A 6 16.15 35.27 -24.78
CA ASN A 6 15.31 36.32 -25.37
C ASN A 6 14.31 36.76 -24.29
N VAL A 7 14.79 37.55 -23.34
CA VAL A 7 13.95 38.27 -22.39
C VAL A 7 13.64 39.60 -23.05
N ILE A 8 12.37 39.82 -23.39
CA ILE A 8 11.88 41.14 -23.74
C ILE A 8 12.03 41.99 -22.47
N ASP A 9 12.83 43.04 -22.53
CA ASP A 9 13.13 43.88 -21.36
C ASP A 9 11.82 44.47 -20.79
N LEU A 10 11.71 44.45 -19.46
CA LEU A 10 10.54 44.91 -18.70
C LEU A 10 9.99 46.29 -19.15
N PRO A 11 10.81 47.30 -19.50
CA PRO A 11 10.29 48.57 -20.04
C PRO A 11 9.62 48.45 -21.42
N THR A 12 10.04 47.50 -22.26
CA THR A 12 9.41 47.20 -23.56
C THR A 12 8.06 46.52 -23.40
N LEU A 13 7.90 45.66 -22.38
CA LEU A 13 6.62 45.02 -22.06
C LEU A 13 5.61 46.05 -21.50
N PHE A 14 6.07 46.97 -20.65
CA PHE A 14 5.25 48.08 -20.14
C PHE A 14 4.81 49.05 -21.27
N GLY A 15 5.67 49.29 -22.26
CA GLY A 15 5.31 50.10 -23.44
C GLY A 15 4.22 49.47 -24.32
N ILE A 16 4.25 48.14 -24.49
CA ILE A 16 3.23 47.41 -25.27
C ILE A 16 1.89 47.36 -24.51
N ILE A 17 1.92 47.20 -23.18
CA ILE A 17 0.73 47.22 -22.33
C ILE A 17 0.08 48.62 -22.28
N ALA A 18 0.88 49.69 -22.26
CA ALA A 18 0.38 51.07 -22.29
C ALA A 18 -0.28 51.45 -23.63
N LEU A 19 0.19 50.88 -24.75
CA LEU A 19 -0.42 51.04 -26.08
C LEU A 19 -1.74 50.26 -26.23
N LEU A 20 -1.90 49.14 -25.51
CA LEU A 20 -3.15 48.36 -25.49
C LEU A 20 -4.20 48.96 -24.54
N LEU A 21 -3.80 49.76 -23.54
CA LEU A 21 -4.66 50.45 -22.58
C LEU A 21 -5.42 51.68 -23.13
N GLN A 22 -5.24 52.05 -24.40
CA GLN A 22 -6.03 53.11 -25.06
C GLN A 22 -7.29 52.61 -25.78
N CYS A 23 -7.56 51.30 -25.76
CA CYS A 23 -8.79 50.72 -26.28
C CYS A 23 -9.33 49.71 -25.27
N THR A 24 -10.62 49.86 -24.91
CA THR A 24 -11.50 48.89 -24.19
C THR A 24 -11.76 49.09 -22.69
N PHE A 25 -12.99 48.76 -22.34
CA PHE A 25 -13.75 49.06 -21.13
C PHE A 25 -13.07 48.60 -19.83
N ALA A 26 -13.13 49.45 -18.80
CA ALA A 26 -12.44 49.28 -17.52
C ALA A 26 -12.98 48.17 -16.57
N GLN A 27 -13.96 47.36 -16.99
CA GLN A 27 -14.52 46.28 -16.16
C GLN A 27 -13.87 44.91 -16.43
N ASP A 28 -13.49 44.59 -17.68
CA ASP A 28 -12.92 43.27 -18.01
C ASP A 28 -11.45 43.09 -17.55
N VAL A 29 -10.71 44.18 -17.40
CA VAL A 29 -9.29 44.13 -16.95
C VAL A 29 -9.18 43.81 -15.46
N GLY A 30 -10.15 44.22 -14.64
CA GLY A 30 -10.18 43.93 -13.20
C GLY A 30 -10.32 42.44 -12.91
N ASP A 31 -11.21 41.77 -13.63
CA ASP A 31 -11.47 40.33 -13.49
C ASP A 31 -10.28 39.49 -13.97
N ILE A 32 -9.58 39.95 -15.03
CA ILE A 32 -8.34 39.30 -15.51
C ILE A 32 -7.20 39.46 -14.48
N ILE A 33 -7.05 40.63 -13.86
CA ILE A 33 -6.04 40.86 -12.81
C ILE A 33 -6.34 40.01 -11.56
N GLN A 34 -7.60 39.92 -11.13
CA GLN A 34 -7.98 39.04 -10.03
C GLN A 34 -7.76 37.56 -10.35
N GLY A 35 -8.08 37.12 -11.58
CA GLY A 35 -7.81 35.77 -12.04
C GLY A 35 -6.31 35.43 -12.06
N LEU A 36 -5.47 36.35 -12.53
CA LEU A 36 -4.02 36.18 -12.52
C LEU A 36 -3.44 36.17 -11.10
N GLN A 37 -3.98 36.97 -10.17
CA GLN A 37 -3.52 36.98 -8.78
C GLN A 37 -3.79 35.64 -8.07
N VAL A 38 -4.95 35.03 -8.30
CA VAL A 38 -5.28 33.69 -7.75
C VAL A 38 -4.33 32.62 -8.28
N ILE A 39 -3.92 32.71 -9.56
CA ILE A 39 -2.94 31.78 -10.14
C ILE A 39 -1.55 31.98 -9.54
N ILE A 40 -1.13 33.24 -9.33
CA ILE A 40 0.16 33.57 -8.69
C ILE A 40 0.20 33.08 -7.24
N ASP A 41 -0.87 33.32 -6.47
CA ASP A 41 -0.96 32.88 -5.08
C ASP A 41 -1.01 31.35 -4.97
N GLY A 42 -1.69 30.69 -5.92
CA GLY A 42 -1.68 29.23 -6.05
C GLY A 42 -0.30 28.66 -6.37
N GLN A 43 0.47 29.33 -7.25
CA GLN A 43 1.84 28.94 -7.56
C GLN A 43 2.79 29.16 -6.37
N ALA A 44 2.61 30.23 -5.58
CA ALA A 44 3.38 30.47 -4.36
C ALA A 44 3.16 29.35 -3.33
N HIS A 45 1.92 28.91 -3.12
CA HIS A 45 1.59 27.82 -2.18
C HIS A 45 2.18 26.46 -2.62
N ILE A 46 2.25 26.19 -3.93
CA ILE A 46 2.91 24.99 -4.45
C ILE A 46 4.42 25.04 -4.22
N ILE A 47 5.05 26.21 -4.41
CA ILE A 47 6.48 26.40 -4.15
C ILE A 47 6.80 26.22 -2.68
N ASP A 48 5.98 26.76 -1.77
CA ASP A 48 6.17 26.61 -0.32
C ASP A 48 6.01 25.15 0.13
N ASN A 49 5.00 24.45 -0.41
CA ASN A 49 4.81 23.01 -0.16
C ASN A 49 5.98 22.17 -0.68
N LEU A 50 6.52 22.48 -1.86
CA LEU A 50 7.71 21.82 -2.41
C LEU A 50 8.97 22.13 -1.58
N ALA A 51 9.10 23.35 -1.06
CA ALA A 51 10.20 23.75 -0.19
C ALA A 51 10.13 23.05 1.18
N GLU A 52 8.93 22.85 1.73
CA GLU A 52 8.74 22.09 2.96
C GLU A 52 8.94 20.58 2.76
N HIS A 53 8.47 20.02 1.64
CA HIS A 53 8.73 18.62 1.31
C HIS A 53 10.23 18.35 1.13
N ARG A 54 10.95 19.26 0.44
CA ARG A 54 12.42 19.22 0.32
C ARG A 54 13.11 19.21 1.69
N ARG A 55 12.73 20.11 2.60
CA ARG A 55 13.28 20.15 3.98
C ARG A 55 13.05 18.84 4.74
N ARG A 56 11.84 18.26 4.63
CA ARG A 56 11.52 16.96 5.26
C ARG A 56 12.34 15.81 4.66
N THR A 57 12.63 15.84 3.36
CA THR A 57 13.49 14.84 2.72
C THR A 57 14.96 14.98 3.11
N GLU A 58 15.47 16.21 3.25
CA GLU A 58 16.84 16.48 3.69
C GLU A 58 17.09 15.95 5.12
N ILE A 59 16.17 16.19 6.05
CA ILE A 59 16.26 15.65 7.42
C ILE A 59 16.28 14.11 7.43
N LYS A 60 15.42 13.47 6.63
CA LYS A 60 15.39 12.00 6.52
C LYS A 60 16.69 11.43 5.93
N ILE A 61 17.30 12.13 4.98
CA ILE A 61 18.60 11.75 4.39
C ILE A 61 19.71 11.83 5.45
N GLU A 62 19.75 12.89 6.26
CA GLU A 62 20.71 13.02 7.35
C GLU A 62 20.55 11.93 8.41
N GLU A 63 19.31 11.60 8.81
CA GLU A 63 19.03 10.49 9.74
C GLU A 63 19.49 9.14 9.17
N MET A 64 19.30 8.90 7.86
CA MET A 64 19.80 7.69 7.22
C MET A 64 21.34 7.65 7.17
N GLN A 65 22.00 8.77 6.89
CA GLN A 65 23.46 8.86 6.92
C GLN A 65 24.04 8.59 8.32
N GLN A 66 23.36 9.04 9.38
CA GLN A 66 23.74 8.71 10.76
C GLN A 66 23.59 7.21 11.05
N LYS A 67 22.50 6.58 10.60
CA LYS A 67 22.29 5.12 10.74
C LYS A 67 23.35 4.31 9.98
N ILE A 68 23.70 4.71 8.75
CA ILE A 68 24.76 4.09 7.96
C ILE A 68 26.12 4.21 8.66
N SER A 69 26.42 5.38 9.23
CA SER A 69 27.66 5.63 9.97
C SER A 69 27.76 4.78 11.24
N ALA A 70 26.65 4.61 11.97
CA ALA A 70 26.57 3.74 13.14
C ALA A 70 26.78 2.26 12.78
N LEU A 71 26.21 1.80 11.66
CA LEU A 71 26.41 0.45 11.11
C LEU A 71 27.85 0.22 10.64
N ALA A 72 28.47 1.21 10.00
CA ALA A 72 29.88 1.16 9.60
C ALA A 72 30.82 1.06 10.83
N TYR A 73 30.52 1.81 11.90
CA TYR A 73 31.26 1.73 13.15
C TYR A 73 31.09 0.37 13.86
N ALA A 74 29.88 -0.19 13.87
CA ALA A 74 29.62 -1.56 14.37
C ALA A 74 30.35 -2.63 13.54
N GLY A 75 30.35 -2.49 12.20
CA GLY A 75 31.09 -3.35 11.28
C GLY A 75 32.62 -3.27 11.48
N SER A 76 33.16 -2.11 11.85
CA SER A 76 34.58 -1.93 12.15
C SER A 76 35.02 -2.69 13.42
N LYS A 77 34.17 -2.71 14.48
CA LYS A 77 34.39 -3.52 15.70
C LYS A 77 34.28 -5.02 15.42
N GLY A 78 33.34 -5.43 14.56
CA GLY A 78 33.19 -6.82 14.10
C GLY A 78 34.40 -7.32 13.30
N ARG A 79 34.89 -6.51 12.35
CA ARG A 79 36.12 -6.80 11.59
C ARG A 79 37.37 -6.85 12.49
N ARG A 80 37.47 -6.00 13.53
CA ARG A 80 38.58 -6.05 14.50
C ARG A 80 38.60 -7.36 15.30
N LYS A 81 37.43 -7.88 15.72
CA LYS A 81 37.30 -9.20 16.37
C LYS A 81 37.65 -10.37 15.45
N LEU A 82 37.26 -10.33 14.18
CA LEU A 82 37.67 -11.34 13.19
C LEU A 82 39.17 -11.28 12.89
N ARG A 83 39.75 -10.08 12.79
CA ARG A 83 41.18 -9.87 12.51
C ARG A 83 42.08 -10.39 13.65
N LEU A 84 41.63 -10.29 14.91
CA LEU A 84 42.29 -10.90 16.08
C LEU A 84 42.14 -12.44 16.12
N LYS A 85 41.00 -13.00 15.69
CA LYS A 85 40.83 -14.47 15.55
C LYS A 85 41.71 -15.04 14.43
N SER A 86 41.80 -14.38 13.27
CA SER A 86 42.67 -14.81 12.16
C SER A 86 44.17 -14.71 12.46
N ARG A 87 44.57 -13.84 13.40
CA ARG A 87 45.97 -13.70 13.82
C ARG A 87 46.41 -14.83 14.77
N LYS A 88 45.48 -15.49 15.46
CA LYS A 88 45.72 -16.73 16.23
C LYS A 88 45.76 -17.99 15.35
N LEU A 89 45.14 -17.98 14.16
CA LEU A 89 45.21 -19.12 13.22
C LEU A 89 46.46 -19.12 12.31
N ARG A 90 47.20 -18.00 12.17
CA ARG A 90 48.42 -17.94 11.33
C ARG A 90 49.73 -18.32 12.03
N GLN A 91 49.70 -18.69 13.32
CA GLN A 91 50.87 -19.25 14.01
C GLN A 91 51.07 -20.76 13.74
N GLY A 92 50.19 -21.38 12.95
CA GLY A 92 50.36 -22.75 12.46
C GLY A 92 50.51 -22.77 10.94
N LYS A 93 51.70 -23.21 10.50
CA LYS A 93 52.03 -23.81 9.18
C LYS A 93 52.38 -22.92 7.96
N ILE A 94 53.69 -23.04 7.65
CA ILE A 94 54.33 -23.33 6.35
C ILE A 94 54.80 -22.13 5.48
N ARG A 95 56.11 -22.20 5.18
CA ARG A 95 56.94 -21.39 4.27
C ARG A 95 56.55 -21.62 2.80
N ALA A 96 56.62 -20.59 1.98
CA ALA A 96 57.04 -20.71 0.58
C ALA A 96 57.69 -19.42 0.08
N SER A 97 58.66 -19.63 -0.81
CA SER A 97 59.78 -18.78 -1.18
C SER A 97 59.44 -17.48 -1.90
N ALA A 98 60.37 -16.54 -1.78
CA ALA A 98 60.45 -15.32 -2.56
C ALA A 98 60.64 -15.60 -4.06
N LEU A 99 59.92 -14.84 -4.89
CA LEU A 99 60.32 -14.53 -6.26
C LEU A 99 60.39 -13.01 -6.36
N SER A 100 61.63 -12.54 -6.48
CA SER A 100 62.01 -11.19 -6.83
C SER A 100 61.73 -10.99 -8.32
N GLY A 101 61.04 -9.90 -8.66
CA GLY A 101 60.81 -9.46 -10.04
C GLY A 101 60.71 -7.94 -10.05
N THR A 102 61.81 -7.29 -10.39
CA THR A 102 61.93 -5.84 -10.55
C THR A 102 61.18 -5.39 -11.80
N VAL A 103 60.29 -4.41 -11.65
CA VAL A 103 59.58 -3.73 -12.75
C VAL A 103 60.57 -2.78 -13.45
N PRO A 104 60.74 -2.85 -14.78
CA PRO A 104 61.54 -1.86 -15.51
C PRO A 104 60.76 -0.55 -15.68
N PRO A 105 61.43 0.63 -15.62
CA PRO A 105 60.77 1.93 -15.69
C PRO A 105 60.78 2.43 -17.14
N GLU A 106 59.69 2.25 -17.87
CA GLU A 106 59.46 2.97 -19.14
C GLU A 106 57.97 2.91 -19.50
N ALA A 107 57.20 3.87 -18.99
CA ALA A 107 55.86 4.18 -19.47
C ALA A 107 55.47 5.61 -19.05
N GLU A 108 56.21 6.61 -19.53
CA GLU A 108 55.73 7.99 -19.57
C GLU A 108 55.42 8.37 -21.01
N ASN A 109 54.20 8.88 -21.21
CA ASN A 109 53.65 9.54 -22.40
C ASN A 109 52.90 8.72 -23.47
N GLN A 110 51.95 7.88 -23.05
CA GLN A 110 50.67 7.78 -23.78
C GLN A 110 49.53 8.20 -22.86
N CYS A 111 48.93 9.35 -23.18
CA CYS A 111 47.59 9.67 -22.70
C CYS A 111 46.65 8.58 -23.25
N PRO A 112 45.92 7.79 -22.43
CA PRO A 112 44.98 6.83 -22.95
C PRO A 112 43.91 7.58 -23.75
N CYS A 113 43.64 7.02 -24.93
CA CYS A 113 42.83 7.53 -26.02
C CYS A 113 41.68 8.45 -25.59
N LEU A 114 41.65 9.68 -26.11
CA LEU A 114 40.35 10.26 -26.45
C LEU A 114 39.66 9.22 -27.38
N PRO A 115 38.45 8.75 -27.06
CA PRO A 115 37.78 7.75 -27.90
C PRO A 115 37.74 8.32 -29.32
N GLN A 116 38.23 7.55 -30.28
CA GLN A 116 38.20 7.99 -31.66
C GLN A 116 36.73 8.13 -32.06
N ILE A 117 36.40 9.09 -32.92
CA ILE A 117 35.01 9.34 -33.35
C ILE A 117 34.36 8.06 -33.93
N SER A 118 35.16 7.11 -34.44
CA SER A 118 34.74 5.76 -34.84
C SER A 118 34.20 4.90 -33.69
N ASP A 119 34.79 4.97 -32.50
CA ASP A 119 34.35 4.17 -31.34
C ASP A 119 33.02 4.68 -30.77
N MET A 120 32.72 5.98 -30.93
CA MET A 120 31.42 6.54 -30.61
C MET A 120 30.33 6.16 -31.64
N ILE A 121 30.72 5.85 -32.89
CA ILE A 121 29.79 5.42 -33.96
C ILE A 121 29.36 3.96 -33.77
N ASP A 122 30.24 3.11 -33.26
CA ASP A 122 29.86 1.73 -32.97
C ASP A 122 29.01 1.62 -31.68
N LEU A 123 29.24 2.49 -30.69
CA LEU A 123 28.45 2.51 -29.45
C LEU A 123 27.03 3.10 -29.64
N MET A 124 26.82 3.96 -30.64
CA MET A 124 25.48 4.51 -30.94
C MET A 124 24.58 3.57 -31.75
N ALA A 125 25.16 2.50 -32.31
CA ALA A 125 24.46 1.55 -33.18
C ALA A 125 24.29 0.17 -32.53
N LEU A 126 24.75 0.01 -31.29
CA LEU A 126 24.66 -1.24 -30.56
C LEU A 126 23.27 -1.36 -29.93
N ASP A 127 22.45 -2.26 -30.45
CA ASP A 127 21.17 -2.61 -29.82
C ASP A 127 21.43 -3.57 -28.64
N GLU A 128 21.62 -3.02 -27.43
CA GLU A 128 21.88 -3.84 -26.25
C GLU A 128 20.68 -4.71 -25.87
N CYS A 129 19.47 -4.32 -26.25
CA CYS A 129 18.24 -5.07 -25.99
C CYS A 129 18.18 -6.34 -26.85
N ALA A 130 18.41 -6.24 -28.16
CA ALA A 130 18.42 -7.38 -29.07
C ALA A 130 19.58 -8.35 -28.79
N LEU A 131 20.71 -7.83 -28.30
CA LEU A 131 21.90 -8.61 -28.00
C LEU A 131 21.91 -9.18 -26.57
N GLY A 132 20.94 -8.81 -25.72
CA GLY A 132 20.90 -9.23 -24.32
C GLY A 132 22.06 -8.68 -23.47
N LEU A 133 22.62 -7.53 -23.86
CA LEU A 133 23.74 -6.85 -23.20
C LEU A 133 23.27 -5.78 -22.19
N HIS A 134 22.01 -5.84 -21.78
CA HIS A 134 21.43 -4.96 -20.77
C HIS A 134 21.33 -5.64 -19.40
N ASN A 135 21.18 -4.83 -18.35
CA ASN A 135 20.94 -5.30 -16.98
C ASN A 135 19.56 -4.88 -16.45
N CYS A 136 18.59 -4.66 -17.34
CA CYS A 136 17.20 -4.43 -16.93
C CYS A 136 16.68 -5.56 -16.02
N SER A 137 15.74 -5.20 -15.13
CA SER A 137 15.01 -6.17 -14.31
C SER A 137 14.27 -7.18 -15.20
N GLU A 138 14.01 -8.38 -14.66
CA GLU A 138 13.13 -9.36 -15.32
C GLU A 138 11.70 -8.84 -15.50
N TYR A 139 11.27 -7.89 -14.66
CA TYR A 139 9.98 -7.21 -14.77
C TYR A 139 10.09 -5.83 -15.43
N ALA A 140 10.98 -5.67 -16.41
CA ALA A 140 11.17 -4.42 -17.14
C ALA A 140 11.29 -4.63 -18.66
N ILE A 141 10.85 -3.62 -19.41
CA ILE A 141 11.02 -3.50 -20.86
C ILE A 141 12.35 -2.80 -21.13
N CYS A 142 13.22 -3.45 -21.89
CA CYS A 142 14.41 -2.82 -22.48
C CYS A 142 14.00 -2.09 -23.77
N THR A 143 14.38 -0.82 -23.88
CA THR A 143 14.22 -0.01 -25.09
C THR A 143 15.59 0.51 -25.53
N ASP A 144 15.98 0.14 -26.74
CA ASP A 144 17.20 0.62 -27.38
C ASP A 144 17.12 2.14 -27.63
N ARG A 145 18.24 2.83 -27.51
CA ARG A 145 18.34 4.25 -27.80
C ARG A 145 19.56 4.52 -28.67
N VAL A 146 19.56 5.69 -29.30
CA VAL A 146 20.70 6.21 -30.07
C VAL A 146 22.00 6.21 -29.25
N ILE A 147 21.92 6.29 -27.91
CA ILE A 147 23.08 6.11 -27.03
C ILE A 147 22.64 5.24 -25.85
N GLY A 148 23.08 3.99 -25.83
CA GLY A 148 22.77 3.00 -24.81
C GLY A 148 21.30 2.56 -24.81
N PHE A 149 20.86 1.98 -23.70
CA PHE A 149 19.50 1.49 -23.53
C PHE A 149 18.78 2.16 -22.36
N LYS A 150 17.46 1.96 -22.29
CA LYS A 150 16.61 2.34 -21.17
C LYS A 150 15.83 1.13 -20.69
N CYS A 151 15.72 0.98 -19.38
CA CYS A 151 14.82 0.03 -18.77
C CYS A 151 13.62 0.78 -18.17
N GLU A 152 12.41 0.26 -18.37
CA GLU A 152 11.20 0.71 -17.69
C GLU A 152 10.46 -0.49 -17.11
N CYS A 153 10.02 -0.40 -15.86
CA CYS A 153 9.25 -1.48 -15.25
C CYS A 153 7.97 -1.77 -16.03
N LEU A 154 7.57 -3.05 -16.06
CA LEU A 154 6.30 -3.48 -16.62
C LEU A 154 5.13 -2.82 -15.87
N PRO A 155 3.95 -2.67 -16.51
CA PRO A 155 2.73 -2.29 -15.81
C PRO A 155 2.49 -3.20 -14.59
N GLY A 156 2.05 -2.61 -13.47
CA GLY A 156 1.92 -3.33 -12.19
C GLY A 156 3.22 -3.42 -11.38
N TYR A 157 4.33 -2.86 -11.86
CA TYR A 157 5.59 -2.78 -11.12
C TYR A 157 6.10 -1.35 -11.02
N SER A 158 6.80 -1.04 -9.93
CA SER A 158 7.42 0.26 -9.67
C SER A 158 8.92 0.11 -9.45
N GLY A 159 9.70 1.10 -9.86
CA GLY A 159 11.15 1.06 -9.75
C GLY A 159 11.86 1.91 -10.78
N ASP A 160 13.17 1.71 -10.91
CA ASP A 160 14.04 2.43 -11.84
C ASP A 160 14.26 1.68 -13.17
N GLY A 161 13.57 0.54 -13.37
CA GLY A 161 13.73 -0.34 -14.53
C GLY A 161 14.85 -1.38 -14.38
N PHE A 162 15.81 -1.16 -13.48
CA PHE A 162 16.86 -2.13 -13.15
C PHE A 162 16.46 -2.96 -11.91
N SER A 163 15.71 -2.36 -11.00
CA SER A 163 15.04 -3.00 -9.87
C SER A 163 13.57 -2.62 -9.90
N CYS A 164 12.70 -3.59 -10.20
CA CYS A 164 11.26 -3.42 -10.22
C CYS A 164 10.64 -4.25 -9.09
N ILE A 165 9.76 -3.63 -8.31
CA ILE A 165 8.95 -4.28 -7.27
C ILE A 165 7.49 -4.25 -7.70
N GLU A 166 6.79 -5.35 -7.45
CA GLU A 166 5.35 -5.45 -7.72
C GLU A 166 4.59 -4.41 -6.88
N ILE A 167 3.58 -3.79 -7.50
CA ILE A 167 2.71 -2.80 -6.85
C ILE A 167 1.48 -3.53 -6.38
N ASN A 168 1.30 -3.66 -5.07
CA ASN A 168 0.03 -4.15 -4.56
C ASN A 168 -1.06 -3.06 -4.73
N GLU A 169 -1.86 -3.14 -5.79
CA GLU A 169 -2.86 -2.10 -6.07
C GLU A 169 -4.00 -2.11 -5.04
N CYS A 170 -4.27 -3.27 -4.43
CA CYS A 170 -5.27 -3.42 -3.36
C CYS A 170 -4.87 -2.66 -2.09
N GLU A 171 -3.61 -2.74 -1.68
CA GLU A 171 -3.10 -2.00 -0.52
C GLU A 171 -2.87 -0.52 -0.83
N SER A 172 -2.48 -0.21 -2.06
CA SER A 172 -2.18 1.16 -2.50
C SER A 172 -3.43 1.97 -2.87
N GLY A 173 -4.60 1.31 -2.99
CA GLY A 173 -5.85 1.94 -3.43
C GLY A 173 -5.81 2.40 -4.90
N LEU A 174 -4.94 1.81 -5.71
CA LEU A 174 -4.80 2.12 -7.14
C LEU A 174 -5.75 1.29 -8.02
N HIS A 175 -6.53 0.41 -7.42
CA HIS A 175 -7.53 -0.40 -8.09
C HIS A 175 -8.81 0.38 -8.41
N ASP A 176 -9.50 0.02 -9.50
CA ASP A 176 -10.87 0.48 -9.81
C ASP A 176 -11.95 -0.56 -9.47
N CYS A 177 -11.71 -1.44 -8.48
CA CYS A 177 -12.75 -2.37 -8.01
C CYS A 177 -13.99 -1.61 -7.51
N HIS A 178 -15.18 -2.21 -7.66
CA HIS A 178 -16.40 -1.69 -7.06
C HIS A 178 -16.20 -1.52 -5.54
N PRO A 179 -16.79 -0.50 -4.87
CA PRO A 179 -16.65 -0.32 -3.42
C PRO A 179 -17.09 -1.51 -2.56
N LYS A 180 -17.94 -2.38 -3.13
CA LYS A 180 -18.39 -3.64 -2.50
C LYS A 180 -17.65 -4.89 -2.99
N ALA A 181 -16.76 -4.77 -3.97
CA ALA A 181 -15.98 -5.89 -4.48
C ALA A 181 -14.77 -6.17 -3.57
N ILE A 182 -14.30 -7.41 -3.63
CA ILE A 182 -13.05 -7.84 -3.00
C ILE A 182 -11.95 -7.67 -4.03
N CYS A 183 -10.95 -6.87 -3.68
CA CYS A 183 -9.71 -6.75 -4.43
C CYS A 183 -8.77 -7.91 -4.05
N SER A 184 -8.15 -8.54 -5.03
CA SER A 184 -7.13 -9.56 -4.84
C SER A 184 -5.93 -9.26 -5.72
N ASN A 185 -4.80 -9.01 -5.07
CA ASN A 185 -3.55 -8.72 -5.74
C ASN A 185 -3.02 -9.93 -6.51
N THR A 186 -2.44 -9.70 -7.67
CA THR A 186 -1.87 -10.73 -8.55
C THR A 186 -0.51 -10.28 -9.06
N ASP A 187 0.29 -11.19 -9.62
CA ASP A 187 1.58 -10.78 -10.17
C ASP A 187 1.38 -9.86 -11.39
N GLY A 188 1.83 -8.61 -11.27
CA GLY A 188 1.72 -7.58 -12.30
C GLY A 188 0.33 -6.93 -12.44
N GLY A 189 -0.53 -7.03 -11.43
CA GLY A 189 -1.83 -6.36 -11.41
C GLY A 189 -2.77 -6.89 -10.34
N TYR A 190 -4.08 -6.77 -10.56
CA TYR A 190 -5.07 -7.22 -9.57
C TYR A 190 -6.37 -7.66 -10.22
N THR A 191 -7.17 -8.38 -9.43
CA THR A 191 -8.51 -8.83 -9.81
C THR A 191 -9.55 -8.30 -8.83
N CYS A 192 -10.75 -8.07 -9.33
CA CYS A 192 -11.91 -7.69 -8.53
C CYS A 192 -12.96 -8.77 -8.66
N ARG A 193 -13.58 -9.17 -7.55
CA ARG A 193 -14.74 -10.07 -7.57
C ARG A 193 -15.82 -9.57 -6.64
N CYS A 194 -17.07 -9.76 -7.04
CA CYS A 194 -18.18 -9.48 -6.13
C CYS A 194 -18.23 -10.55 -5.02
N PRO A 195 -18.66 -10.18 -3.80
CA PRO A 195 -18.80 -11.15 -2.71
C PRO A 195 -19.98 -12.10 -2.94
N GLU A 196 -19.71 -13.31 -3.38
CA GLU A 196 -20.72 -14.35 -3.57
C GLU A 196 -21.14 -14.99 -2.23
N PRO A 197 -22.36 -15.56 -2.11
CA PRO A 197 -23.43 -15.60 -3.12
C PRO A 197 -24.34 -14.36 -3.12
N PHE A 198 -24.11 -13.40 -2.21
CA PHE A 198 -25.03 -12.29 -1.99
C PHE A 198 -24.87 -11.16 -3.01
N TYR A 199 -23.73 -11.07 -3.68
CA TYR A 199 -23.49 -10.07 -4.73
C TYR A 199 -23.18 -10.73 -6.06
N LYS A 200 -23.61 -10.10 -7.14
CA LYS A 200 -23.35 -10.54 -8.52
C LYS A 200 -22.80 -9.40 -9.36
N GLY A 201 -21.95 -9.73 -10.31
CA GLY A 201 -21.33 -8.77 -11.22
C GLY A 201 -19.90 -9.17 -11.59
N ASP A 202 -19.19 -8.27 -12.25
CA ASP A 202 -17.83 -8.48 -12.75
C ASP A 202 -16.73 -7.99 -11.78
N GLY A 203 -17.11 -7.52 -10.60
CA GLY A 203 -16.20 -6.94 -9.60
C GLY A 203 -15.86 -5.47 -9.82
N ARG A 204 -16.16 -4.91 -11.01
CA ARG A 204 -16.15 -3.46 -11.28
C ARG A 204 -17.52 -2.85 -11.04
N THR A 205 -18.56 -3.65 -11.28
CA THR A 205 -19.95 -3.41 -10.92
C THR A 205 -20.43 -4.57 -10.07
N CYS A 206 -21.02 -4.29 -8.89
CA CYS A 206 -21.64 -5.33 -8.05
C CYS A 206 -23.06 -4.94 -7.64
N GLU A 207 -24.01 -5.81 -7.96
CA GLU A 207 -25.42 -5.70 -7.59
C GLU A 207 -25.74 -6.60 -6.39
N GLY A 208 -26.60 -6.16 -5.48
CA GLY A 208 -26.97 -6.87 -4.26
C GLY A 208 -27.07 -5.95 -3.02
N PRO A 209 -27.26 -6.51 -1.82
CA PRO A 209 -27.23 -7.95 -1.51
C PRO A 209 -28.52 -8.68 -1.89
N PHE A 210 -28.40 -9.80 -2.61
CA PHE A 210 -29.47 -10.75 -2.86
C PHE A 210 -29.63 -11.67 -1.65
N CYS A 211 -30.58 -11.36 -0.79
CA CYS A 211 -30.83 -12.16 0.40
C CYS A 211 -31.82 -13.32 0.12
N GLU A 212 -31.29 -14.37 -0.48
CA GLU A 212 -31.98 -15.65 -0.65
C GLU A 212 -31.34 -16.71 0.26
N SER A 213 -31.80 -17.96 0.18
CA SER A 213 -31.21 -19.09 0.94
C SER A 213 -29.71 -19.24 0.63
N PRO A 214 -28.82 -19.31 1.64
CA PRO A 214 -29.08 -19.56 3.07
C PRO A 214 -29.29 -18.32 3.95
N GLY A 215 -29.33 -17.13 3.37
CA GLY A 215 -29.63 -15.89 4.06
C GLY A 215 -31.13 -15.66 4.28
N VAL A 216 -31.44 -14.83 5.28
CA VAL A 216 -32.80 -14.36 5.59
C VAL A 216 -32.79 -12.85 5.68
N GLN A 217 -33.69 -12.22 4.94
CA GLN A 217 -33.89 -10.78 4.97
C GLN A 217 -34.63 -10.40 6.24
N THR A 218 -34.05 -9.49 7.01
CA THR A 218 -34.62 -8.97 8.26
C THR A 218 -35.11 -7.56 8.06
N ARG A 219 -36.02 -7.11 8.93
CA ARG A 219 -36.59 -5.76 8.83
C ARG A 219 -35.57 -4.66 9.12
N PHE A 220 -34.61 -4.90 10.01
CA PHE A 220 -33.74 -3.85 10.56
C PHE A 220 -32.23 -4.08 10.36
N LEU A 221 -31.78 -5.32 10.19
CA LEU A 221 -30.35 -5.63 10.06
C LEU A 221 -29.94 -6.02 8.64
N GLY A 222 -30.86 -5.95 7.68
CA GLY A 222 -30.61 -6.39 6.32
C GLY A 222 -30.55 -7.92 6.24
N CYS A 223 -29.61 -8.44 5.46
CA CYS A 223 -29.52 -9.86 5.18
C CYS A 223 -28.60 -10.58 6.17
N ILE A 224 -29.06 -11.68 6.74
CA ILE A 224 -28.28 -12.44 7.72
C ILE A 224 -28.21 -13.91 7.35
N THR A 225 -27.05 -14.52 7.53
CA THR A 225 -26.81 -15.93 7.24
C THR A 225 -25.97 -16.58 8.35
N THR A 226 -26.03 -17.91 8.43
CA THR A 226 -25.00 -18.67 9.16
C THR A 226 -23.76 -18.83 8.30
N GLY A 227 -22.59 -18.73 8.94
CA GLY A 227 -21.33 -19.06 8.32
C GLY A 227 -21.12 -20.57 8.19
N ARG A 228 -20.26 -20.98 7.24
CA ARG A 228 -20.00 -22.39 6.98
C ARG A 228 -18.98 -22.98 7.97
N GLY A 229 -19.38 -24.06 8.64
CA GLY A 229 -18.51 -24.83 9.54
C GLY A 229 -18.28 -24.13 10.88
N ARG A 230 -17.25 -24.57 11.62
CA ARG A 230 -16.81 -23.95 12.87
C ARG A 230 -15.45 -23.29 12.66
N LYS A 231 -15.29 -22.07 13.13
CA LYS A 231 -14.07 -21.27 12.94
C LYS A 231 -13.68 -20.56 14.23
N LYS A 232 -12.40 -20.17 14.32
CA LYS A 232 -11.95 -19.16 15.29
C LYS A 232 -12.62 -17.83 14.99
N TRP A 233 -12.68 -16.94 15.97
CA TRP A 233 -13.39 -15.68 15.82
C TRP A 233 -12.84 -14.83 14.66
N GLU A 234 -11.52 -14.67 14.56
CA GLU A 234 -10.89 -13.91 13.46
C GLU A 234 -11.16 -14.53 12.09
N GLN A 235 -11.08 -15.87 11.99
CA GLN A 235 -11.37 -16.60 10.76
C GLN A 235 -12.86 -16.54 10.37
N ALA A 236 -13.75 -16.42 11.36
CA ALA A 236 -15.18 -16.23 11.13
C ALA A 236 -15.47 -14.81 10.61
N GLN A 237 -14.77 -13.80 11.16
CA GLN A 237 -14.85 -12.42 10.68
C GLN A 237 -14.36 -12.30 9.24
N GLU A 238 -13.20 -12.87 8.92
CA GLU A 238 -12.66 -12.93 7.54
C GLU A 238 -13.67 -13.60 6.59
N TYR A 239 -14.27 -14.73 6.99
CA TYR A 239 -15.29 -15.38 6.17
C TYR A 239 -16.50 -14.49 5.91
N CYS A 240 -17.00 -13.79 6.93
CA CYS A 240 -18.13 -12.88 6.74
C CYS A 240 -17.76 -11.73 5.79
N GLN A 241 -16.53 -11.22 5.85
CA GLN A 241 -16.01 -10.22 4.92
C GLN A 241 -15.93 -10.75 3.48
N GLU A 242 -15.50 -11.99 3.29
CA GLU A 242 -15.43 -12.64 1.97
C GLU A 242 -16.78 -12.76 1.25
N ILE A 243 -17.88 -12.79 2.00
CA ILE A 243 -19.25 -12.86 1.47
C ILE A 243 -19.97 -11.50 1.48
N GLY A 244 -19.24 -10.40 1.73
CA GLY A 244 -19.76 -9.03 1.64
C GLY A 244 -20.45 -8.54 2.92
N GLY A 245 -20.07 -9.13 4.05
CA GLY A 245 -20.64 -8.84 5.35
C GLY A 245 -19.59 -8.73 6.45
N LYS A 246 -20.04 -8.92 7.67
CA LYS A 246 -19.25 -8.96 8.90
C LYS A 246 -19.96 -9.85 9.91
N LEU A 247 -19.30 -10.22 11.00
CA LEU A 247 -20.00 -10.87 12.10
C LEU A 247 -21.15 -9.98 12.57
N LEU A 248 -22.23 -10.60 13.08
CA LEU A 248 -23.39 -9.86 13.56
C LEU A 248 -23.00 -8.84 14.64
N GLU A 249 -23.21 -7.56 14.39
CA GLU A 249 -22.69 -6.49 15.24
C GLU A 249 -23.76 -5.69 15.99
N ARG A 250 -25.02 -6.12 15.87
CA ARG A 250 -26.10 -5.57 16.68
C ARG A 250 -27.13 -6.63 16.94
N PHE A 251 -27.54 -6.72 18.19
CA PHE A 251 -28.58 -7.64 18.60
C PHE A 251 -29.50 -6.97 19.62
N THR A 252 -30.81 -7.05 19.38
CA THR A 252 -31.84 -6.57 20.32
C THR A 252 -32.82 -7.71 20.60
N PRO A 253 -33.46 -7.75 21.79
CA PRO A 253 -34.50 -8.75 22.08
C PRO A 253 -35.64 -8.74 21.06
N THR A 254 -35.99 -7.57 20.50
CA THR A 254 -37.00 -7.46 19.44
C THR A 254 -36.59 -8.14 18.14
N LEU A 255 -35.30 -8.20 17.84
CA LEU A 255 -34.77 -8.89 16.66
C LEU A 255 -34.77 -10.41 16.84
N PHE A 256 -34.69 -10.88 18.09
CA PHE A 256 -34.68 -12.31 18.40
C PHE A 256 -35.95 -13.03 17.89
N GLU A 257 -37.13 -12.41 17.99
CA GLU A 257 -38.39 -13.05 17.54
C GLU A 257 -38.40 -13.34 16.03
N GLU A 258 -37.73 -12.52 15.21
CA GLU A 258 -37.55 -12.80 13.76
C GLU A 258 -36.52 -13.93 13.51
N PHE A 259 -35.57 -14.13 14.44
CA PHE A 259 -34.39 -14.99 14.29
C PHE A 259 -34.50 -16.38 14.92
N ARG A 260 -35.35 -16.52 15.95
CA ARG A 260 -35.40 -17.66 16.86
C ARG A 260 -35.44 -19.02 16.16
N ALA A 261 -36.23 -19.13 15.10
CA ALA A 261 -36.51 -20.41 14.45
C ALA A 261 -35.40 -20.89 13.50
N HIS A 262 -34.52 -20.01 13.03
CA HIS A 262 -33.66 -20.30 11.88
C HIS A 262 -32.17 -20.34 12.20
N PHE A 263 -31.69 -19.62 13.23
CA PHE A 263 -30.28 -19.24 13.26
C PHE A 263 -29.51 -19.51 14.54
N ILE A 264 -30.14 -19.79 15.69
CA ILE A 264 -29.40 -19.85 16.96
C ILE A 264 -29.18 -21.29 17.37
N ASP A 265 -27.92 -21.70 17.34
CA ASP A 265 -27.45 -23.03 17.74
C ASP A 265 -27.38 -23.12 19.27
N ALA A 266 -27.77 -24.27 19.82
CA ALA A 266 -27.61 -24.57 21.24
C ALA A 266 -26.14 -24.59 21.67
N GLU A 267 -25.22 -24.91 20.75
CA GLU A 267 -23.78 -24.98 20.99
C GLU A 267 -23.07 -23.62 20.94
N GLY A 268 -23.77 -22.55 20.53
CA GLY A 268 -23.25 -21.20 20.50
C GLY A 268 -22.63 -20.76 19.17
N GLN A 269 -22.80 -19.48 18.83
CA GLN A 269 -22.35 -18.86 17.60
C GLN A 269 -21.66 -17.52 17.79
N TRP A 270 -20.50 -17.32 17.18
CA TRP A 270 -19.80 -16.04 17.22
C TRP A 270 -20.65 -14.90 16.63
N VAL A 271 -20.53 -13.75 17.30
CA VAL A 271 -21.01 -12.45 16.88
C VAL A 271 -19.85 -11.44 16.95
N GLY A 272 -20.04 -10.24 16.40
CA GLY A 272 -19.02 -9.21 16.24
C GLY A 272 -18.65 -8.47 17.53
N ILE A 273 -18.41 -9.22 18.61
CA ILE A 273 -18.02 -8.69 19.92
C ILE A 273 -16.62 -9.18 20.26
N ARG A 274 -15.75 -8.24 20.63
CA ARG A 274 -14.39 -8.53 21.09
C ARG A 274 -14.03 -7.57 22.21
N GLY A 275 -13.49 -8.09 23.31
CA GLY A 275 -13.15 -7.25 24.46
C GLY A 275 -14.34 -6.45 25.00
N GLY A 276 -15.52 -7.06 25.07
CA GLY A 276 -16.72 -6.44 25.67
C GLY A 276 -17.37 -5.34 24.84
N LYS A 277 -16.91 -5.12 23.60
CA LYS A 277 -17.39 -4.08 22.69
C LYS A 277 -17.76 -4.66 21.34
N TRP A 278 -18.70 -4.01 20.67
CA TRP A 278 -19.00 -4.28 19.26
C TRP A 278 -17.84 -3.81 18.39
N GLU A 279 -17.40 -4.63 17.43
CA GLU A 279 -16.19 -4.33 16.66
C GLU A 279 -16.34 -3.06 15.80
N SER A 280 -17.46 -2.88 15.08
CA SER A 280 -17.61 -1.70 14.22
C SER A 280 -17.87 -0.39 14.94
N THR A 281 -18.65 -0.40 16.03
CA THR A 281 -19.05 0.83 16.71
C THR A 281 -18.11 1.18 17.85
N GLY A 282 -17.37 0.18 18.38
CA GLY A 282 -16.60 0.32 19.61
C GLY A 282 -17.47 0.54 20.84
N GLU A 283 -18.80 0.48 20.71
CA GLU A 283 -19.73 0.66 21.82
C GLU A 283 -19.67 -0.54 22.75
N SER A 284 -19.67 -0.27 24.05
CA SER A 284 -19.80 -1.30 25.06
C SER A 284 -21.11 -2.05 24.88
N VAL A 285 -21.03 -3.37 24.99
CA VAL A 285 -22.23 -4.21 25.02
C VAL A 285 -23.06 -3.78 26.23
N HIS A 286 -24.37 -3.62 26.03
CA HIS A 286 -25.26 -3.18 27.10
C HIS A 286 -25.15 -4.16 28.28
N PRO A 287 -25.01 -3.71 29.55
CA PRO A 287 -24.78 -4.59 30.69
C PRO A 287 -25.84 -5.70 30.89
N ARG A 288 -27.08 -5.45 30.46
CA ARG A 288 -28.15 -6.47 30.45
C ARG A 288 -27.91 -7.62 29.46
N LEU A 289 -27.12 -7.39 28.41
CA LEU A 289 -26.80 -8.40 27.41
C LEU A 289 -25.52 -9.15 27.78
N MET A 290 -24.50 -8.44 28.28
CA MET A 290 -23.24 -9.03 28.69
C MET A 290 -22.48 -8.05 29.61
N GLU A 291 -21.77 -8.56 30.61
CA GLU A 291 -20.84 -7.73 31.37
C GLU A 291 -19.67 -7.27 30.47
N PRO A 292 -19.35 -5.97 30.43
CA PRO A 292 -18.19 -5.48 29.71
C PRO A 292 -16.91 -6.14 30.24
N ASN A 293 -16.11 -6.69 29.34
CA ASN A 293 -14.85 -7.35 29.66
C ASN A 293 -13.76 -6.85 28.72
N ASP A 294 -12.84 -6.05 29.23
CA ASP A 294 -11.78 -5.43 28.41
C ASP A 294 -10.67 -6.42 27.95
N ASN A 295 -10.85 -7.73 28.13
CA ASN A 295 -9.88 -8.73 27.67
C ASN A 295 -9.99 -8.97 26.14
N PRO A 296 -8.98 -8.57 25.34
CA PRO A 296 -9.02 -8.69 23.88
C PRO A 296 -8.97 -10.15 23.38
N ARG A 297 -8.63 -11.11 24.25
CA ARG A 297 -8.64 -12.55 23.94
C ARG A 297 -9.99 -13.21 24.16
N GLN A 298 -10.98 -12.45 24.63
CA GLN A 298 -12.34 -12.91 24.80
C GLN A 298 -13.26 -12.28 23.77
N CYS A 299 -14.03 -13.14 23.13
CA CYS A 299 -14.95 -12.83 22.05
C CYS A 299 -16.36 -13.25 22.43
N GLY A 300 -17.36 -12.50 21.97
CA GLY A 300 -18.76 -12.73 22.30
C GLY A 300 -19.45 -13.72 21.37
N PHE A 301 -20.29 -14.59 21.93
CA PHE A 301 -21.11 -15.53 21.18
C PHE A 301 -22.54 -15.61 21.74
N LEU A 302 -23.50 -15.89 20.87
CA LEU A 302 -24.90 -16.09 21.21
C LEU A 302 -25.20 -17.58 21.35
N ARG A 303 -25.95 -17.98 22.38
CA ARG A 303 -26.51 -19.34 22.51
C ARG A 303 -27.96 -19.32 22.93
N THR A 304 -28.74 -20.32 22.52
CA THR A 304 -30.10 -20.50 23.04
C THR A 304 -30.07 -21.02 24.48
N VAL A 305 -31.06 -20.62 25.28
CA VAL A 305 -31.23 -21.13 26.65
C VAL A 305 -32.64 -21.69 26.81
N LYS A 306 -32.77 -22.83 27.49
CA LYS A 306 -34.08 -23.37 27.87
C LYS A 306 -34.59 -22.58 29.08
N THR A 307 -35.40 -21.55 28.84
CA THR A 307 -36.01 -20.74 29.91
C THR A 307 -37.47 -21.12 30.15
N THR A 308 -37.92 -20.98 31.39
CA THR A 308 -39.33 -21.12 31.77
C THR A 308 -40.02 -19.75 31.68
N PHE A 309 -40.96 -19.62 30.74
CA PHE A 309 -42.02 -18.61 30.55
C PHE A 309 -41.73 -17.09 30.67
N LEU A 310 -40.60 -16.59 31.19
CA LEU A 310 -40.38 -15.15 31.43
C LEU A 310 -38.94 -14.60 31.19
N GLU A 311 -37.97 -15.43 30.81
CA GLU A 311 -36.59 -14.96 30.55
C GLU A 311 -36.25 -14.97 29.06
N ASP A 312 -35.36 -14.07 28.65
CA ASP A 312 -34.85 -13.97 27.28
C ASP A 312 -34.36 -15.36 26.81
N PRO A 313 -34.88 -15.89 25.70
CA PRO A 313 -34.58 -17.24 25.20
C PRO A 313 -33.16 -17.40 24.62
N PHE A 314 -32.31 -16.38 24.77
CA PHE A 314 -30.92 -16.36 24.36
C PHE A 314 -30.05 -15.78 25.47
N GLN A 315 -28.78 -16.18 25.48
CA GLN A 315 -27.74 -15.57 26.30
C GLN A 315 -26.56 -15.19 25.40
N LEU A 316 -26.01 -14.03 25.69
CA LEU A 316 -24.77 -13.57 25.11
C LEU A 316 -23.65 -13.79 26.13
N GLU A 317 -22.63 -14.52 25.72
CA GLU A 317 -21.54 -14.96 26.59
C GLU A 317 -20.17 -14.68 25.95
N VAL A 318 -19.11 -14.78 26.75
CA VAL A 318 -17.73 -14.66 26.27
C VAL A 318 -17.04 -16.02 26.25
N ALA A 319 -16.25 -16.27 25.21
CA ALA A 319 -15.34 -17.40 25.12
C ALA A 319 -13.98 -16.96 24.60
N ASN A 320 -12.97 -17.83 24.71
CA ASN A 320 -11.66 -17.59 24.11
C ASN A 320 -11.80 -17.48 22.58
N CYS A 321 -11.29 -16.40 21.97
CA CYS A 321 -11.40 -16.16 20.52
C CYS A 321 -10.81 -17.29 19.65
N ASN A 322 -9.88 -18.10 20.20
CA ASN A 322 -9.31 -19.26 19.52
C ASN A 322 -10.21 -20.52 19.54
N SER A 323 -11.34 -20.48 20.24
CA SER A 323 -12.32 -21.56 20.22
C SER A 323 -13.01 -21.66 18.85
N HIS A 324 -13.45 -22.85 18.49
CA HIS A 324 -14.13 -23.09 17.22
C HIS A 324 -15.64 -23.16 17.47
N LEU A 325 -16.36 -22.11 17.07
CA LEU A 325 -17.82 -22.06 17.11
C LEU A 325 -18.37 -21.88 15.70
N ARG A 326 -19.66 -22.17 15.53
CA ARG A 326 -20.41 -21.62 14.39
C ARG A 326 -20.49 -20.10 14.54
N PHE A 327 -21.03 -19.41 13.55
CA PHE A 327 -21.02 -17.95 13.55
C PHE A 327 -22.11 -17.38 12.66
N ILE A 328 -22.50 -16.13 12.93
CA ILE A 328 -23.57 -15.44 12.22
C ILE A 328 -22.97 -14.25 11.49
N CYS A 329 -23.20 -14.19 10.18
CA CYS A 329 -22.77 -13.08 9.33
C CYS A 329 -23.96 -12.17 9.00
N GLN A 330 -23.75 -10.88 9.18
CA GLN A 330 -24.62 -9.82 8.69
C GLN A 330 -24.03 -9.28 7.38
N ILE A 331 -24.76 -9.45 6.28
CA ILE A 331 -24.38 -8.92 4.96
C ILE A 331 -24.76 -7.45 4.92
N LEU A 332 -23.82 -6.60 4.52
CA LEU A 332 -24.02 -5.16 4.46
C LEU A 332 -24.87 -4.83 3.23
N GLY A 333 -25.85 -3.93 3.38
CA GLY A 333 -26.70 -3.41 2.30
C GLY A 333 -26.12 -2.17 1.66
#